data_AF-A0A7J6RJY5-F1
#
_entry.id   AF-A0A7J6RJY5-F1
#
_cell.length_a   1.000
_cell.length_b   1.000
_cell.length_c   1.000
_cell.angle_alpha   90.00
_cell.angle_beta   90.00
_cell.angle_gamma   90.00
#
_symmetry.space_group_name_H-M   'P 1'
#
loop_
_entity.id
_entity.type
_entity.pdbx_description
1 polymer ?
#
loop_
_entity_poly.entity_id
_entity_poly.type
_entity_poly.pdbx_seq_one_letter_code
_entity_poly.pdbx_strand_id
1 'polypeptide(L)' 'ALRLKPTRKFCTLGDLSERVGWKCKSLVERLTERRNVHKAEYYTKVTKTIRKVRSEAQKQVAADPKLKAELATVAPISF' A
#
# COMPACT_ATOMS: atom_id res chain seq x y z
N ALA A 1 8.86 14.69 3.70
CA ALA A 1 10.28 14.88 4.08
C ALA A 1 10.53 14.17 5.41
N LEU A 2 11.47 13.22 5.46
CA LEU A 2 11.80 12.50 6.69
C LEU A 2 12.60 13.45 7.61
N ARG A 3 12.08 13.73 8.81
CA ARG A 3 12.63 14.77 9.71
C ARG A 3 13.79 14.29 10.59
N LEU A 4 14.09 12.99 10.61
CA LEU A 4 15.11 12.40 11.49
C LEU A 4 16.33 11.95 10.68
N LYS A 5 17.52 12.33 11.14
CA LYS A 5 18.79 11.82 10.60
C LYS A 5 19.01 10.38 11.09
N PRO A 6 19.53 9.45 10.27
CA PRO A 6 19.68 8.03 10.64
C PRO A 6 20.48 7.76 11.94
N THR A 7 21.36 8.68 12.33
CA THR A 7 22.26 8.53 13.49
C THR A 7 21.64 8.97 14.83
N ARG A 8 20.36 9.35 14.87
CA ARG A 8 19.67 9.83 16.08
C ARG A 8 18.74 8.74 16.63
N LYS A 9 18.81 8.49 17.94
CA LYS A 9 17.93 7.55 18.64
C LYS A 9 16.49 8.06 18.60
N PHE A 10 15.53 7.16 18.41
CA PHE A 10 14.09 7.45 18.46
C PHE A 10 13.40 6.51 19.45
N CYS A 11 12.21 6.92 19.90
CA CYS A 11 11.35 6.10 20.75
C CYS A 11 10.02 5.86 20.03
N THR A 12 9.57 4.62 20.07
CA THR A 12 8.23 4.18 19.66
C THR A 12 7.24 4.54 20.76
N LEU A 13 6.19 5.29 20.40
CA LEU A 13 5.18 5.71 21.37
C LEU A 13 4.53 4.50 22.06
N GLY A 14 4.36 3.37 21.37
CA GLY A 14 3.79 2.15 21.94
C GLY A 14 4.59 1.60 23.14
N ASP A 15 5.92 1.59 23.05
CA ASP A 15 6.78 1.09 24.14
C ASP A 15 6.87 2.10 25.30
N LEU A 16 6.77 3.40 25.01
CA LEU A 16 6.63 4.41 26.05
C LEU A 16 5.30 4.26 26.79
N SER A 17 4.20 4.09 26.05
CA SER A 17 2.87 3.98 26.64
C SER A 17 2.72 2.76 27.53
N GLU A 18 3.33 1.62 27.19
CA GLU A 18 3.38 0.44 28.07
C GLU A 18 4.06 0.74 29.41
N ARG A 19 5.20 1.45 29.37
CA ARG A 19 5.96 1.85 30.57
C ARG A 19 5.20 2.85 31.46
N VAL A 20 4.36 3.69 30.85
CA VAL A 20 3.50 4.67 31.55
C VAL A 20 2.23 4.00 32.12
N GLY A 21 2.04 2.68 31.90
CA GLY A 21 0.95 1.90 32.48
C GLY A 21 -0.22 1.63 31.53
N TRP A 22 -0.07 1.90 30.23
CA TRP A 22 -1.07 1.52 29.24
C TRP A 22 -0.95 0.02 28.91
N LYS A 23 -1.90 -0.77 29.39
CA LYS A 23 -1.87 -2.26 29.33
C LYS A 23 -2.28 -2.86 27.98
N CYS A 24 -2.70 -2.05 27.00
CA CYS A 24 -3.35 -2.55 25.79
C CYS A 24 -2.40 -3.04 24.68
N LYS A 25 -1.09 -3.17 24.96
CA LYS A 25 -0.09 -3.57 23.94
C LYS A 25 -0.41 -4.92 23.30
N SER A 26 -0.66 -5.96 24.11
CA SER A 26 -0.98 -7.30 23.63
C SER A 26 -2.28 -7.36 22.80
N LEU A 27 -3.27 -6.54 23.15
CA LEU A 27 -4.52 -6.44 22.40
C LEU A 27 -4.32 -5.80 21.03
N VAL A 28 -3.52 -4.73 20.97
CA VAL A 28 -3.21 -4.02 19.73
C VAL A 28 -2.37 -4.87 18.78
N GLU A 29 -1.43 -5.67 19.31
CA GLU A 29 -0.63 -6.61 18.54
C GLU A 29 -1.53 -7.66 17.87
N ARG A 30 -2.41 -8.32 18.63
CA ARG A 30 -3.35 -9.32 18.07
C ARG A 30 -4.28 -8.74 17.00
N LEU A 31 -4.79 -7.53 17.23
CA LEU A 31 -5.66 -6.85 16.26
C LEU A 31 -4.89 -6.42 15.01
N THR A 32 -3.63 -6.00 15.18
CA THR A 32 -2.76 -5.62 14.07
C THR A 32 -2.37 -6.81 13.23
N GLU A 33 -2.08 -7.96 13.82
CA GLU A 33 -1.82 -9.20 13.11
C GLU A 33 -3.02 -9.61 12.26
N ARG A 34 -4.23 -9.66 12.86
CA ARG A 34 -5.47 -9.94 12.12
C ARG A 34 -5.70 -8.96 10.96
N ARG A 35 -5.46 -7.67 11.20
CA ARG A 35 -5.57 -6.62 10.18
C ARG A 35 -4.52 -6.78 9.07
N ASN A 36 -3.29 -7.15 9.41
CA ASN A 36 -2.21 -7.34 8.44
C ASN A 36 -2.48 -8.52 7.50
N VAL A 37 -3.03 -9.62 8.03
CA VAL A 37 -3.48 -10.76 7.21
C VAL A 37 -4.53 -10.29 6.19
N HIS A 38 -5.57 -9.58 6.64
CA HIS A 38 -6.61 -9.07 5.75
C HIS A 38 -6.07 -8.10 4.69
N LYS A 39 -5.15 -7.20 5.09
CA LYS A 39 -4.48 -6.26 4.18
C LYS A 39 -3.63 -6.97 3.13
N ALA A 40 -2.88 -8.00 3.53
CA ALA A 40 -2.04 -8.77 2.61
C ALA A 40 -2.90 -9.54 1.59
N GLU A 41 -3.99 -10.15 2.03
CA GLU A 41 -4.94 -10.80 1.14
C GLU A 41 -5.60 -9.81 0.17
N TYR A 42 -6.06 -8.66 0.67
CA TYR A 42 -6.64 -7.63 -0.18
C TYR A 42 -5.63 -7.12 -1.21
N TYR A 43 -4.42 -6.76 -0.77
CA TYR A 43 -3.38 -6.25 -1.66
C TYR A 43 -2.99 -7.28 -2.71
N THR A 44 -2.84 -8.56 -2.34
CA THR A 44 -2.53 -9.60 -3.32
C THR A 44 -3.67 -9.82 -4.31
N LYS A 45 -4.93 -9.83 -3.87
CA LYS A 45 -6.10 -9.95 -4.74
C LYS A 45 -6.20 -8.76 -5.71
N VAL A 46 -6.18 -7.54 -5.17
CA VAL A 46 -6.32 -6.30 -5.94
C VAL A 46 -5.14 -6.06 -6.88
N THR A 47 -3.91 -6.28 -6.42
CA THR A 47 -2.73 -6.14 -7.28
C THR A 47 -2.74 -7.17 -8.41
N LYS A 48 -3.18 -8.41 -8.14
CA LYS A 48 -3.30 -9.45 -9.18
C LYS A 48 -4.38 -9.11 -10.20
N THR A 49 -5.56 -8.66 -9.77
CA THR A 49 -6.65 -8.30 -10.70
C THR A 49 -6.30 -7.07 -11.52
N ILE A 50 -5.79 -6.01 -10.90
CA ILE A 50 -5.34 -4.79 -11.60
C ILE A 50 -4.25 -5.12 -12.61
N ARG A 51 -3.26 -5.96 -12.26
CA ARG A 51 -2.21 -6.36 -13.21
C ARG A 51 -2.76 -7.13 -14.41
N LYS A 52 -3.72 -8.05 -14.19
CA LYS A 52 -4.36 -8.81 -15.28
C LYS A 52 -5.12 -7.88 -16.22
N VAL A 53 -6.02 -7.07 -15.68
CA VAL A 53 -6.81 -6.09 -16.44
C VAL A 53 -5.89 -5.13 -17.20
N ARG A 54 -4.82 -4.64 -16.56
CA ARG A 54 -3.84 -3.78 -17.22
C ARG A 54 -3.12 -4.50 -18.38
N SER A 55 -2.76 -5.76 -18.21
CA SER A 55 -2.10 -6.55 -19.27
C SER A 55 -3.04 -6.84 -20.44
N GLU A 56 -4.32 -7.07 -20.18
CA GLU A 56 -5.35 -7.28 -21.20
C GLU A 56 -5.64 -5.98 -21.96
N ALA A 57 -5.80 -4.87 -21.23
CA ALA A 57 -5.96 -3.54 -21.82
C ALA A 57 -4.73 -3.13 -22.67
N GLN A 58 -3.50 -3.43 -22.22
CA GLN A 58 -2.30 -3.17 -23.02
C GLN A 58 -2.25 -3.96 -24.32
N LYS A 59 -2.73 -5.22 -24.32
CA LYS A 59 -2.82 -6.05 -25.53
C LYS A 59 -3.88 -5.50 -26.50
N GLN A 60 -5.02 -5.07 -25.98
CA GLN A 60 -6.09 -4.46 -26.79
C GLN A 60 -5.65 -3.11 -27.39
N VAL A 61 -4.96 -2.26 -26.63
CA VAL A 61 -4.39 -0.98 -27.12
C VAL A 61 -3.28 -1.17 -28.16
N ALA A 62 -2.57 -2.31 -28.14
CA ALA A 62 -1.59 -2.63 -29.18
C ALA A 62 -2.24 -3.01 -30.53
N ALA A 63 -3.49 -3.48 -30.52
CA ALA A 63 -4.22 -3.88 -31.71
C ALA A 63 -4.88 -2.69 -32.44
N ASP A 64 -5.24 -1.61 -31.73
CA ASP A 64 -5.94 -0.45 -32.31
C ASP A 64 -5.11 0.85 -32.20
N PRO A 65 -4.67 1.46 -33.33
CA PRO A 65 -3.83 2.66 -33.31
C PRO A 65 -4.56 3.93 -32.82
N LYS A 66 -5.90 3.95 -32.85
CA LYS A 66 -6.73 5.07 -32.38
C LYS A 66 -6.74 5.21 -30.84
N LEU A 67 -6.70 4.09 -30.11
CA LEU A 67 -6.73 4.08 -28.64
C LEU A 67 -5.39 4.53 -28.01
N LYS A 68 -4.27 4.34 -28.72
CA LYS A 68 -2.95 4.87 -28.30
C LYS A 68 -2.91 6.40 -28.27
N ALA A 69 -3.61 7.05 -29.20
CA ALA A 69 -3.64 8.50 -29.29
C ALA A 69 -4.48 9.14 -28.17
N GLU A 70 -5.59 8.51 -27.77
CA GLU A 70 -6.47 9.01 -26.71
C GLU A 70 -5.95 8.73 -25.29
N LEU A 71 -5.20 7.64 -25.06
CA LEU A 71 -4.57 7.38 -23.76
C LEU A 71 -3.34 8.25 -23.48
N ALA A 72 -2.75 8.88 -24.50
CA ALA A 72 -1.62 9.81 -24.33
C ALA A 72 -2.06 11.19 -23.81
N THR A 73 -3.33 11.57 -23.99
CA THR A 73 -3.87 12.87 -23.57
C THR A 73 -4.43 12.85 -22.14
N VAL A 74 -4.88 11.68 -21.65
CA VAL A 74 -5.33 11.53 -20.26
C VAL A 74 -4.14 11.14 -19.39
N ALA A 75 -3.56 12.15 -18.74
CA ALA A 75 -2.41 12.01 -17.84
C ALA A 75 -2.60 10.83 -16.86
N PRO A 76 -1.53 10.06 -16.58
CA PRO A 76 -1.62 8.92 -15.70
C PRO A 76 -1.95 9.41 -14.29
N ILE A 77 -3.17 9.16 -13.84
CA ILE A 77 -3.55 9.34 -12.44
C ILE A 77 -2.67 8.38 -11.63
N SER A 78 -1.66 8.96 -10.98
CA SER A 78 -0.75 8.29 -10.08
C SER A 78 -1.53 7.69 -8.91
N PHE A 79 -1.44 6.38 -8.77
CA PHE A 79 -1.70 5.66 -7.52
C PHE A 79 -0.38 5.11 -6.99
#